data_AF-A0A875S6S9-F1
#
_entry.id   AF-A0A875S6S9-F1
#
_cell.length_a   1.000
_cell.length_b   1.000
_cell.length_c   1.000
_cell.angle_alpha   90.00
_cell.angle_beta   90.00
_cell.angle_gamma   90.00
#
_symmetry.space_group_name_H-M   'P 1'
#
loop_
_entity.id
_entity.type
_entity.pdbx_description
1 polymer ?
#
loop_
_entity_poly.entity_id
_entity_poly.type
_entity_poly.pdbx_seq_one_letter_code
_entity_poly.pdbx_strand_id
1 'polypeptide(L)'
;MDNSNIVEQYKLQGHFDSKRKQLLDEFQNGTSGVKGKLDDLLEELVDLKVQANPELVVENRGKLVAQIQASLTKQQMYSRPTPKGPRGLNHSAPRLTKVEAGPSETPSSTITQKEADIIKQINELLNGYVKEVVSGNEQLNKDLEQSLARIERQTKQ
;
A
#
# COMPACT_ATOMS: atom_id res chain seq x y z
N MET A 1 27.48 -20.71 -6.02
CA MET A 1 26.02 -20.85 -6.16
C MET A 1 25.45 -19.46 -6.01
N ASP A 2 24.81 -18.94 -7.06
CA ASP A 2 24.32 -17.57 -7.05
C ASP A 2 22.98 -17.49 -6.30
N ASN A 3 22.91 -16.62 -5.29
CA ASN A 3 21.69 -16.38 -4.51
C ASN A 3 20.47 -16.07 -5.40
N SER A 4 20.70 -15.53 -6.60
CA SER A 4 19.65 -15.27 -7.59
C SER A 4 18.93 -16.54 -8.04
N ASN A 5 19.66 -17.66 -8.23
CA ASN A 5 19.08 -18.93 -8.69
C ASN A 5 18.19 -19.57 -7.61
N ILE A 6 18.62 -19.51 -6.35
CA ILE A 6 17.83 -20.01 -5.21
C ILE A 6 16.52 -19.21 -5.06
N VAL A 7 16.57 -17.89 -5.25
CA VAL A 7 15.38 -17.02 -5.20
C VAL A 7 14.41 -17.33 -6.35
N GLU A 8 14.91 -17.58 -7.55
CA GLU A 8 14.08 -17.98 -8.69
C GLU A 8 13.40 -19.32 -8.46
N GLN A 9 14.13 -20.32 -7.98
CA GLN A 9 13.56 -21.63 -7.62
C GLN A 9 12.49 -21.50 -6.53
N TYR A 10 12.74 -20.71 -5.49
CA TYR A 10 11.77 -20.46 -4.43
C TYR A 10 10.47 -19.83 -4.95
N LYS A 11 10.56 -18.92 -5.93
CA LYS A 11 9.40 -18.33 -6.60
C LYS A 11 8.69 -19.33 -7.51
N LEU A 12 9.43 -20.08 -8.33
CA LEU A 12 8.89 -21.08 -9.26
C LEU A 12 8.13 -22.20 -8.54
N GLN A 13 8.60 -22.59 -7.36
CA GLN A 13 7.93 -23.59 -6.52
C GLN A 13 6.66 -23.04 -5.82
N GLY A 14 6.29 -21.77 -6.04
CA GLY A 14 5.08 -21.17 -5.50
C GLY A 14 5.13 -20.85 -4.01
N HIS A 15 6.30 -20.95 -3.37
CA HIS A 15 6.46 -20.66 -1.94
C HIS A 15 6.15 -19.20 -1.62
N PHE A 16 6.50 -18.28 -2.52
CA PHE A 16 6.19 -16.87 -2.39
C PHE A 16 4.68 -16.60 -2.35
N ASP A 17 3.93 -17.12 -3.32
CA ASP A 17 2.48 -16.93 -3.38
C ASP A 17 1.77 -17.61 -2.20
N SER A 18 2.24 -18.78 -1.80
CA SER A 18 1.71 -19.52 -0.64
C SER A 18 1.89 -18.71 0.65
N LYS A 19 3.09 -18.15 0.88
CA LYS A 19 3.34 -17.31 2.06
C LYS A 19 2.59 -15.99 1.99
N ARG A 20 2.48 -15.35 0.82
CA ARG A 20 1.65 -14.15 0.64
C ARG A 20 0.19 -14.44 1.04
N LYS A 21 -0.35 -15.57 0.57
CA LYS A 21 -1.72 -15.98 0.91
C LYS A 21 -1.88 -16.23 2.41
N GLN A 22 -0.95 -16.96 3.03
CA GLN A 22 -0.95 -17.20 4.47
C GLN A 22 -1.00 -15.88 5.27
N LEU A 23 -0.12 -14.92 4.94
CA LEU A 23 -0.08 -13.61 5.59
C LEU A 23 -1.38 -12.83 5.42
N LEU A 24 -2.02 -12.94 4.25
CA LEU A 24 -3.30 -12.30 3.98
C LEU A 24 -4.45 -12.97 4.76
N ASP A 25 -4.46 -14.29 4.81
CA ASP A 25 -5.46 -15.06 5.55
C ASP A 25 -5.35 -14.77 7.06
N GLU A 26 -4.13 -14.68 7.59
CA GLU A 26 -3.86 -14.27 8.98
C GLU A 26 -4.28 -12.82 9.24
N PHE A 27 -4.08 -11.92 8.29
CA PHE A 27 -4.56 -10.54 8.41
C PHE A 27 -6.08 -10.45 8.43
N GLN A 28 -6.77 -11.22 7.58
CA GLN A 28 -8.22 -11.19 7.45
C GLN A 28 -8.94 -11.87 8.62
N ASN A 29 -8.37 -12.96 9.12
CA ASN A 29 -9.01 -13.82 10.14
C ASN A 29 -8.37 -13.68 11.52
N GLY A 30 -7.25 -12.96 11.62
CA GLY A 30 -6.53 -12.77 12.86
C GLY A 30 -7.26 -11.86 13.85
N THR A 31 -6.90 -11.99 15.12
CA THR A 31 -7.47 -11.21 16.23
C THR A 31 -6.72 -9.90 16.50
N SER A 32 -5.81 -9.50 15.61
CA SER A 32 -4.84 -8.42 15.84
C SER A 32 -5.45 -7.02 16.02
N GLY A 33 -6.78 -6.87 15.92
CA GLY A 33 -7.48 -5.58 16.01
C GLY A 33 -7.20 -4.62 14.85
N VAL A 34 -6.11 -4.83 14.10
CA VAL A 34 -5.67 -4.04 12.95
C VAL A 34 -6.73 -4.03 11.86
N LYS A 35 -7.37 -5.18 11.58
CA LYS A 35 -8.46 -5.26 10.61
C LYS A 35 -9.63 -4.36 11.00
N GLY A 36 -10.07 -4.41 12.26
CA GLY A 36 -11.18 -3.56 12.74
C GLY A 36 -10.86 -2.08 12.57
N LYS A 37 -9.65 -1.66 12.98
CA LYS A 37 -9.20 -0.28 12.80
C LYS A 37 -9.08 0.13 11.32
N LEU A 38 -8.70 -0.80 10.44
CA LEU A 38 -8.70 -0.55 9.00
C LEU A 38 -10.12 -0.37 8.46
N ASP A 39 -11.05 -1.21 8.89
CA ASP A 39 -12.47 -1.14 8.49
C ASP A 39 -13.05 0.23 8.92
N ASP A 40 -12.79 0.68 10.15
CA ASP A 40 -13.23 1.98 10.65
C ASP A 40 -12.68 3.16 9.81
N LEU A 41 -11.38 3.12 9.49
CA LEU A 41 -10.74 4.17 8.66
C LEU A 41 -11.26 4.16 7.22
N LEU A 42 -11.57 2.99 6.67
CA LEU A 42 -12.14 2.87 5.32
C LEU A 42 -13.58 3.37 5.30
N GLU A 43 -14.38 3.10 6.33
CA GLU A 43 -15.74 3.64 6.47
C GLU A 43 -15.71 5.17 6.52
N GLU A 44 -14.83 5.75 7.35
CA GLU A 44 -14.68 7.21 7.44
C GLU A 44 -14.24 7.83 6.08
N LEU A 45 -13.36 7.14 5.35
CA LEU A 45 -12.93 7.58 4.03
C LEU A 45 -14.07 7.51 2.98
N VAL A 46 -14.88 6.46 3.03
CA VAL A 46 -16.07 6.33 2.19
C VAL A 46 -17.03 7.47 2.50
N ASP A 47 -17.35 7.71 3.78
CA ASP A 47 -18.25 8.77 4.19
C ASP A 47 -17.81 10.15 3.69
N LEU A 48 -16.52 10.48 3.78
CA LEU A 48 -15.99 11.74 3.23
C LEU A 48 -16.16 11.82 1.71
N LYS A 49 -15.96 10.72 0.98
CA LYS A 49 -16.16 10.69 -0.48
C LYS A 49 -17.63 10.81 -0.87
N VAL A 50 -18.52 10.20 -0.09
CA VAL A 50 -19.97 10.29 -0.29
C VAL A 50 -20.48 11.68 0.05
N GLN A 51 -20.02 12.29 1.14
CA GLN A 51 -20.36 13.67 1.47
C GLN A 51 -19.90 14.65 0.39
N ALA A 52 -18.71 14.43 -0.17
CA ALA A 52 -18.19 15.26 -1.26
C ALA A 52 -18.96 15.06 -2.58
N ASN A 53 -19.41 13.84 -2.87
CA ASN A 53 -20.17 13.52 -4.10
C ASN A 53 -21.19 12.39 -3.84
N PRO A 54 -22.41 12.72 -3.37
CA PRO A 54 -23.41 11.72 -2.97
C PRO A 54 -23.88 10.81 -4.10
N GLU A 55 -23.89 11.32 -5.34
CA GLU A 55 -24.30 10.61 -6.55
C GLU A 55 -23.45 9.35 -6.81
N LEU A 56 -22.21 9.29 -6.29
CA LEU A 56 -21.31 8.15 -6.47
C LEU A 56 -21.83 6.86 -5.83
N VAL A 57 -22.62 6.94 -4.76
CA VAL A 57 -23.17 5.76 -4.07
C VAL A 57 -24.33 5.15 -4.85
N VAL A 58 -25.11 5.99 -5.50
CA VAL A 58 -26.36 5.63 -6.17
C VAL A 58 -26.09 5.21 -7.61
N GLU A 59 -25.25 5.95 -8.34
CA GLU A 59 -25.05 5.73 -9.77
C GLU A 59 -23.84 4.86 -10.10
N ASN A 60 -22.77 4.92 -9.30
CA ASN A 60 -21.53 4.25 -9.68
C ASN A 60 -20.61 3.88 -8.50
N ARG A 61 -21.02 2.86 -7.74
CA ARG A 61 -20.21 2.29 -6.64
C ARG A 61 -18.82 1.85 -7.10
N GLY A 62 -18.69 1.37 -8.33
CA GLY A 62 -17.39 0.99 -8.91
C GLY A 62 -16.44 2.18 -9.04
N LYS A 63 -16.95 3.35 -9.45
CA LYS A 63 -16.19 4.59 -9.54
C LYS A 63 -15.73 5.08 -8.16
N LEU A 64 -16.57 4.95 -7.13
CA LEU A 64 -16.20 5.27 -5.75
C LEU A 64 -15.04 4.40 -5.26
N VAL A 65 -15.15 3.07 -5.46
CA VAL A 65 -14.07 2.12 -5.11
C VAL A 65 -12.79 2.46 -5.85
N ALA A 66 -12.86 2.74 -7.16
CA ALA A 66 -11.70 3.09 -7.96
C ALA A 66 -11.04 4.39 -7.49
N GLN A 67 -11.82 5.41 -7.08
CA GLN A 67 -11.29 6.64 -6.53
C GLN A 67 -10.55 6.42 -5.21
N ILE A 68 -11.12 5.62 -4.31
CA ILE A 68 -10.49 5.27 -3.04
C ILE A 68 -9.19 4.50 -3.28
N GLN A 69 -9.22 3.47 -4.14
CA GLN A 69 -8.03 2.70 -4.52
C GLN A 69 -6.95 3.60 -5.11
N ALA A 70 -7.31 4.52 -6.01
CA ALA A 70 -6.38 5.47 -6.60
C ALA A 70 -5.78 6.42 -5.55
N SER A 71 -6.58 6.92 -4.61
CA SER A 71 -6.12 7.78 -3.51
C SER A 71 -5.12 7.05 -2.60
N LEU A 72 -5.42 5.81 -2.20
CA LEU A 72 -4.54 4.98 -1.38
C LEU A 72 -3.20 4.68 -2.10
N THR A 73 -3.27 4.33 -3.39
CA THR A 73 -2.09 3.95 -4.19
C THR A 73 -1.18 5.14 -4.48
N LYS A 74 -1.76 6.32 -4.77
CA LYS A 74 -0.97 7.54 -5.08
C LYS A 74 -0.07 7.93 -3.92
N GLN A 75 -0.55 7.94 -2.68
CA GLN A 75 0.29 8.27 -1.53
C GLN A 75 1.46 7.29 -1.34
N GLN A 76 1.26 6.00 -1.59
CA GLN A 76 2.34 5.00 -1.49
C GLN A 76 3.49 5.25 -2.49
N MET A 77 3.18 5.79 -3.68
CA MET A 77 4.20 6.10 -4.68
C MET A 77 5.04 7.34 -4.32
N TYR A 78 4.47 8.31 -3.61
CA TYR A 78 5.19 9.53 -3.18
C TYR A 78 5.90 9.38 -1.83
N SER A 79 5.57 8.36 -1.02
CA SER A 79 6.25 8.07 0.25
C SER A 79 7.47 7.16 0.13
N ARG A 80 7.72 6.55 -1.04
CA ARG A 80 8.92 5.75 -1.27
C ARG A 80 10.08 6.69 -1.65
N PRO A 81 11.22 6.71 -0.93
CA PRO A 81 12.38 7.44 -1.41
C PRO A 81 12.74 6.86 -2.77
N THR A 82 12.67 7.69 -3.80
CA THR A 82 13.08 7.29 -5.15
C THR A 82 14.51 6.75 -5.07
N PRO A 83 14.79 5.56 -5.61
CA PRO A 83 16.16 5.15 -5.80
C PRO A 83 16.82 6.25 -6.63
N LYS A 84 17.93 6.80 -6.14
CA LYS A 84 18.74 7.81 -6.84
C LYS A 84 19.20 7.22 -8.17
N GLY A 85 18.37 7.35 -9.21
CA GLY A 85 18.75 7.14 -10.60
C GLY A 85 19.58 8.32 -11.10
N PRO A 86 20.38 8.13 -12.15
CA PRO A 86 21.48 9.04 -12.49
C PRO A 86 20.93 10.39 -12.94
N ARG A 87 21.57 11.47 -12.47
CA ARG A 87 21.35 12.84 -12.97
C ARG A 87 21.57 12.85 -14.48
N GLY A 88 20.52 13.12 -15.24
CA GLY A 88 20.60 13.26 -16.69
C GLY A 88 19.51 14.19 -17.23
N LEU A 89 19.95 15.40 -17.57
CA LEU A 89 19.46 16.24 -18.67
C LEU A 89 18.13 17.01 -18.49
N ASN A 90 18.33 18.31 -18.20
CA ASN A 90 17.59 19.49 -18.66
C ASN A 90 16.46 19.21 -19.68
N HIS A 91 15.20 19.42 -19.27
CA HIS A 91 14.18 19.94 -20.18
C HIS A 91 13.23 20.88 -19.45
N SER A 92 12.94 21.97 -20.14
CA SER A 92 12.36 23.23 -19.69
C SER A 92 10.93 23.08 -19.15
N ALA A 93 10.67 23.69 -17.99
CA ALA A 93 9.31 23.92 -17.51
C ALA A 93 8.65 25.10 -18.25
N PRO A 94 7.39 25.00 -18.71
CA PRO A 94 6.65 26.18 -19.11
C PRO A 94 6.08 26.90 -17.89
N ARG A 95 6.22 28.21 -17.94
CA ARG A 95 5.87 29.26 -16.98
C ARG A 95 4.35 29.30 -16.72
N LEU A 96 3.94 29.08 -15.46
CA LEU A 96 2.55 29.28 -15.01
C LEU A 96 2.28 30.77 -14.78
N THR A 97 1.30 31.28 -15.51
CA THR A 97 0.73 32.62 -15.39
C THR A 97 -0.07 32.78 -14.11
N LYS A 98 0.27 33.83 -13.38
CA LYS A 98 -0.45 34.49 -12.29
C LYS A 98 -1.93 34.67 -12.62
N VAL A 99 -2.83 34.14 -11.77
CA VAL A 99 -4.24 34.56 -11.70
C VAL A 99 -4.57 34.83 -10.22
N GLU A 100 -5.25 35.96 -10.04
CA GLU A 100 -5.48 36.70 -8.80
C GLU A 100 -6.33 35.97 -7.77
N ALA A 101 -6.06 36.31 -6.51
CA ALA A 101 -6.79 35.89 -5.33
C ALA A 101 -8.16 36.57 -5.25
N GLY A 102 -9.23 35.77 -5.17
CA GLY A 102 -10.50 36.15 -4.58
C GLY A 102 -10.69 35.40 -3.25
N PRO A 103 -11.35 35.99 -2.24
CA PRO A 103 -11.60 35.30 -0.97
C PRO A 103 -12.74 34.30 -1.18
N SER A 104 -12.40 33.03 -1.37
CA SER A 104 -13.37 31.94 -1.47
C SER A 104 -13.39 31.17 -0.16
N GLU A 105 -14.38 31.48 0.68
CA GLU A 105 -14.76 30.68 1.84
C GLU A 105 -15.13 29.27 1.35
N THR A 106 -14.22 28.31 1.53
CA THR A 106 -14.40 26.94 1.02
C THR A 106 -14.37 25.93 2.17
N PRO A 107 -15.47 25.16 2.40
CA PRO A 107 -15.43 23.95 3.22
C PRO A 107 -14.60 22.81 2.58
N SER A 108 -14.08 23.02 1.37
CA SER A 108 -13.34 22.05 0.55
C SER A 108 -11.92 21.74 1.07
N SER A 109 -11.28 22.69 1.76
CA SER A 109 -9.91 22.51 2.28
C SER A 109 -9.85 21.52 3.44
N THR A 110 -10.84 21.53 4.34
CA THR A 110 -10.82 20.69 5.54
C THR A 110 -11.11 19.23 5.22
N ILE A 111 -12.03 18.98 4.29
CA ILE A 111 -12.39 17.63 3.84
C ILE A 111 -11.20 16.95 3.15
N THR A 112 -10.47 17.69 2.31
CA THR A 112 -9.29 17.16 1.61
C THR A 112 -8.10 16.92 2.55
N GLN A 113 -7.91 17.74 3.57
CA GLN A 113 -6.89 17.50 4.60
C GLN A 113 -7.22 16.26 5.45
N LYS A 114 -8.47 16.15 5.91
CA LYS A 114 -8.93 15.00 6.70
C LYS A 114 -8.83 13.69 5.90
N GLU A 115 -9.18 13.72 4.62
CA GLU A 115 -8.97 12.60 3.71
C GLU A 115 -7.49 12.19 3.65
N ALA A 116 -6.58 13.16 3.48
CA ALA A 116 -5.15 12.88 3.41
C ALA A 116 -4.61 12.27 4.72
N ASP A 117 -5.11 12.71 5.87
CA ASP A 117 -4.75 12.19 7.18
C ASP A 117 -5.24 10.75 7.39
N ILE A 118 -6.47 10.43 6.98
CA ILE A 118 -7.01 9.06 7.04
C ILE A 118 -6.19 8.13 6.14
N ILE A 119 -5.88 8.54 4.90
CA ILE A 119 -5.05 7.75 3.98
C ILE A 119 -3.66 7.49 4.58
N LYS A 120 -3.07 8.50 5.22
CA LYS A 120 -1.78 8.35 5.91
C LYS A 120 -1.89 7.32 7.04
N GLN A 121 -2.92 7.40 7.88
CA GLN A 121 -3.16 6.44 8.97
C GLN A 121 -3.35 5.02 8.45
N ILE A 122 -4.10 4.83 7.36
CA ILE A 122 -4.27 3.52 6.70
C ILE A 122 -2.90 2.97 6.26
N ASN A 123 -2.08 3.79 5.61
CA ASN A 123 -0.76 3.38 5.16
C ASN A 123 0.17 3.05 6.32
N GLU A 124 0.19 3.85 7.38
CA GLU A 124 1.00 3.59 8.59
C GLU A 124 0.56 2.30 9.28
N LEU A 125 -0.76 2.07 9.39
CA LEU A 125 -1.33 0.87 9.98
C LEU A 125 -0.93 -0.39 9.20
N LEU A 126 -1.11 -0.38 7.88
CA LEU A 126 -0.77 -1.51 7.02
C LEU A 126 0.73 -1.77 6.96
N ASN A 127 1.55 -0.72 6.84
CA ASN A 127 3.01 -0.86 6.86
C ASN A 127 3.52 -1.36 8.22
N GLY A 128 2.93 -0.88 9.31
CA GLY A 128 3.21 -1.33 10.66
C GLY A 128 2.94 -2.82 10.81
N TYR A 129 1.76 -3.27 10.40
CA TYR A 129 1.38 -4.68 10.41
C TYR A 129 2.35 -5.53 9.58
N VAL A 130 2.62 -5.15 8.33
CA VAL A 130 3.56 -5.90 7.47
C VAL A 130 4.95 -5.96 8.10
N LYS A 131 5.44 -4.87 8.70
CA LYS A 131 6.74 -4.87 9.37
C LYS A 131 6.76 -5.83 10.55
N GLU A 132 5.73 -5.81 11.38
CA GLU A 132 5.60 -6.70 12.54
C GLU A 132 5.52 -8.17 12.10
N VAL A 133 4.64 -8.50 11.17
CA VAL A 133 4.40 -9.90 10.76
C VAL A 133 5.51 -10.45 9.86
N VAL A 134 6.20 -9.62 9.07
CA VAL A 134 7.29 -10.11 8.20
C VAL A 134 8.64 -10.07 8.92
N SER A 135 8.95 -9.00 9.66
CA SER A 135 10.27 -8.85 10.30
C SER A 135 10.31 -9.41 11.72
N GLY A 136 9.19 -9.39 12.44
CA GLY A 136 9.08 -9.85 13.83
C GLY A 136 8.64 -11.30 13.99
N ASN A 137 8.23 -11.98 12.90
CA ASN A 137 7.75 -13.36 12.97
C ASN A 137 8.91 -14.36 12.84
N GLU A 138 9.43 -14.80 13.99
CA GLU A 138 10.50 -15.80 14.05
C GLU A 138 10.13 -17.11 13.36
N GLN A 139 8.86 -17.52 13.42
CA GLN A 139 8.41 -18.75 12.79
C GLN A 139 8.47 -18.63 11.26
N LEU A 140 8.03 -17.49 10.72
CA LEU A 140 8.12 -17.19 9.29
C LEU A 140 9.57 -17.22 8.80
N ASN A 141 10.48 -16.62 9.57
CA ASN A 141 11.91 -16.62 9.24
C ASN A 141 12.52 -18.03 9.29
N LYS A 142 12.19 -18.83 10.31
CA LYS A 142 12.63 -20.24 10.40
C LYS A 142 12.11 -21.09 9.25
N ASP A 143 10.83 -20.93 8.88
CA ASP A 143 10.23 -21.64 7.73
C ASP A 143 10.94 -21.28 6.41
N LEU A 144 11.28 -19.99 6.23
CA LEU A 144 11.99 -19.49 5.07
C LEU A 144 13.39 -20.09 5.00
N GLU A 145 14.15 -20.04 6.09
CA GLU A 145 15.49 -20.63 6.19
C GLU A 145 15.48 -22.12 5.85
N GLN A 146 14.52 -22.88 6.40
CA GLN A 146 14.37 -24.31 6.10
C GLN A 146 14.04 -24.56 4.62
N SER A 147 13.16 -23.75 4.03
CA SER A 147 12.77 -23.88 2.62
C SER A 147 13.96 -23.60 1.69
N LEU A 148 14.71 -22.52 1.97
CA LEU A 148 15.91 -22.18 1.22
C LEU A 148 16.99 -23.29 1.36
N ALA A 149 17.21 -23.80 2.56
CA ALA A 149 18.15 -24.90 2.79
C ALA A 149 17.77 -26.19 2.04
N ARG A 150 16.46 -26.48 1.87
CA ARG A 150 15.99 -27.61 1.06
C ARG A 150 16.27 -27.39 -0.43
N ILE A 151 15.98 -26.21 -0.96
CA ILE A 151 16.26 -25.85 -2.37
C ILE A 151 17.76 -25.92 -2.65
N GLU A 152 18.60 -25.43 -1.73
CA GLU A 152 20.07 -25.52 -1.85
C GLU A 152 20.57 -26.97 -1.90
N ARG A 153 19.96 -27.88 -1.14
CA ARG A 153 20.34 -29.30 -1.16
C ARG A 153 19.90 -29.98 -2.45
N GLN A 154 18.73 -29.65 -2.97
CA GLN A 154 18.19 -30.19 -4.22
C GLN A 154 18.95 -29.72 -5.46
N THR A 155 19.52 -28.52 -5.42
CA THR A 155 20.28 -27.94 -6.54
C THR A 155 21.76 -28.31 -6.53
N LYS A 156 22.27 -28.93 -5.45
CA LYS A 156 23.66 -29.44 -5.34
C LYS A 156 23.81 -30.93 -5.73
N GLN A 157 22.70 -31.64 -5.95
CA GLN A 157 22.67 -33.00 -6.51
C GLN A 157 22.58 -32.93 -8.03
#